data_AF-A0A7S1LUG6-F1
#
_entry.id   AF-A0A7S1LUG6-F1
#
_cell.length_a   1.000
_cell.length_b   1.000
_cell.length_c   1.000
_cell.angle_alpha   90.00
_cell.angle_beta   90.00
_cell.angle_gamma   90.00
#
_symmetry.space_group_name_H-M   'P 1'
#
loop_
_entity.id
_entity.type
_entity.pdbx_description
1 polymer ?
#
loop_
_entity_poly.entity_id
_entity_poly.type
_entity_poly.pdbx_seq_one_letter_code
_entity_poly.pdbx_strand_id
1 'polypeptide(L)'
;GGPEPLQLPRIMEDAPCGLDESRFNEAQLSIVKELAGGARFHDPARDRWACRDQAKNACLIDVRRLRFCHSTISPHFMHGNHRGLPVLTLLEDLHRGKADAKELPPMVVMRTAKGLDVVCGNRRLYCLKRYASEASTSVNAWCIVYDLRAQDTPRALVMKYILAATTQDGGRIQLRNL
;
A
#
# COMPACT_ATOMS: atom_id res chain seq x y z
N GLY A 1 19.55 29.42 -61.04
CA GLY A 1 19.66 28.21 -60.21
C GLY A 1 20.32 28.57 -58.90
N GLY A 2 19.53 28.62 -57.84
CA GLY A 2 19.93 28.77 -56.45
C GLY A 2 18.66 28.58 -55.61
N PRO A 3 18.60 27.64 -54.65
CA PRO A 3 17.34 27.31 -54.01
C PRO A 3 16.99 28.34 -52.93
N GLU A 4 15.73 28.78 -52.89
CA GLU A 4 15.14 29.50 -51.77
C GLU A 4 15.15 28.61 -50.50
N PRO A 5 15.48 29.16 -49.32
CA PRO A 5 15.39 28.42 -48.08
C PRO A 5 13.93 28.22 -47.66
N LEU A 6 13.52 26.95 -47.57
CA LEU A 6 12.24 26.53 -46.98
C LEU A 6 12.11 27.05 -45.55
N GLN A 7 11.19 28.00 -45.32
CA GLN A 7 10.77 28.39 -43.98
C GLN A 7 9.99 27.23 -43.34
N LEU A 8 10.60 26.58 -42.35
CA LEU A 8 9.94 25.60 -41.50
C LEU A 8 8.85 26.30 -40.66
N PRO A 9 7.67 25.70 -40.50
CA PRO A 9 6.61 26.26 -39.66
C PRO A 9 7.08 26.36 -38.21
N ARG A 10 6.79 27.52 -37.60
CA ARG A 10 7.07 27.82 -36.20
C ARG A 10 6.47 26.73 -35.31
N ILE A 11 7.34 26.06 -34.56
CA ILE A 11 6.94 25.16 -33.47
C ILE A 11 6.14 26.02 -32.50
N MET A 12 4.84 25.75 -32.40
CA MET A 12 3.98 26.33 -31.39
C MET A 12 4.58 26.01 -30.02
N GLU A 13 4.67 27.07 -29.21
CA GLU A 13 5.14 27.08 -27.84
C GLU A 13 4.52 25.93 -27.04
N ASP A 14 5.38 25.22 -26.31
CA ASP A 14 5.00 24.22 -25.31
C ASP A 14 3.96 24.82 -24.37
N ALA A 15 2.70 24.44 -24.55
CA ALA A 15 1.69 24.64 -23.54
C ALA A 15 2.16 23.90 -22.27
N PRO A 16 2.15 24.54 -21.09
CA PRO A 16 2.52 23.85 -19.86
C PRO A 16 1.53 22.72 -19.66
N CYS A 17 2.02 21.48 -19.76
CA CYS A 17 1.29 20.26 -19.42
C CYS A 17 1.05 20.23 -17.91
N GLY A 18 0.14 21.10 -17.46
CA GLY A 18 -0.27 21.28 -16.09
C GLY A 18 -1.74 20.86 -15.94
N LEU A 19 -1.97 19.57 -15.87
CA LEU A 19 -3.16 19.03 -15.23
C LEU A 19 -2.69 18.13 -14.10
N ASP A 20 -2.91 18.58 -12.87
CA ASP A 20 -2.86 17.76 -11.67
C ASP A 20 -4.04 16.77 -11.72
N GLU A 21 -3.97 15.78 -12.63
CA GLU A 21 -5.01 14.76 -12.86
C GLU A 21 -5.09 13.72 -11.72
N SER A 22 -4.29 13.88 -10.66
CA SER A 22 -3.99 12.81 -9.72
C SER A 22 -4.81 12.86 -8.43
N ARG A 23 -5.67 13.87 -8.25
CA ARG A 23 -6.36 14.12 -6.99
C ARG A 23 -7.87 14.14 -7.18
N PHE A 24 -8.55 13.27 -6.43
CA PHE A 24 -10.01 13.31 -6.35
C PHE A 24 -10.49 14.66 -5.83
N ASN A 25 -11.56 15.17 -6.41
CA ASN A 25 -12.33 16.25 -5.79
C ASN A 25 -13.04 15.74 -4.51
N GLU A 26 -13.60 16.65 -3.72
CA GLU A 26 -14.20 16.29 -2.43
C GLU A 26 -15.36 15.30 -2.54
N ALA A 27 -16.22 15.46 -3.56
CA ALA A 27 -17.35 14.57 -3.79
C ALA A 27 -16.89 13.15 -4.17
N GLN A 28 -15.94 13.04 -5.10
CA GLN A 28 -15.32 11.78 -5.49
C GLN A 28 -14.65 11.11 -4.30
N LEU A 29 -13.89 11.87 -3.51
CA LEU A 29 -13.22 11.38 -2.31
C LEU A 29 -14.22 10.86 -1.27
N SER A 30 -15.35 11.54 -1.09
CA SER A 30 -16.42 11.11 -0.19
C SER A 30 -17.01 9.76 -0.60
N ILE A 31 -17.36 9.61 -1.89
CA ILE A 31 -17.90 8.36 -2.45
C ILE A 31 -16.87 7.22 -2.28
N VAL A 32 -15.61 7.47 -2.64
CA VAL A 32 -14.55 6.45 -2.51
C VAL A 32 -14.37 6.04 -1.04
N LYS A 33 -14.42 6.99 -0.10
CA LYS A 33 -14.35 6.70 1.35
C LYS A 33 -15.51 5.83 1.83
N GLU A 34 -16.73 6.15 1.41
CA GLU A 34 -17.92 5.38 1.75
C GLU A 34 -17.80 3.93 1.25
N LEU A 35 -17.47 3.75 -0.03
CA LEU A 35 -17.31 2.43 -0.64
C LEU A 35 -16.13 1.64 -0.04
N ALA A 36 -15.06 2.31 0.37
CA ALA A 36 -13.93 1.70 1.05
C ALA A 36 -14.26 1.22 2.48
N GLY A 37 -15.36 1.67 3.08
CA GLY A 37 -15.75 1.36 4.46
C GLY A 37 -15.87 -0.15 4.74
N GLY A 38 -16.30 -0.94 3.74
CA GLY A 38 -16.42 -2.39 3.83
C GLY A 38 -15.08 -3.14 3.94
N ALA A 39 -13.95 -2.49 3.63
CA ALA A 39 -12.64 -3.13 3.62
C ALA A 39 -12.20 -3.65 5.00
N ARG A 40 -12.83 -3.17 6.09
CA ARG A 40 -12.54 -3.63 7.45
C ARG A 40 -12.85 -5.11 7.67
N PHE A 41 -13.84 -5.66 6.96
CA PHE A 41 -14.24 -7.06 7.05
C PHE A 41 -13.27 -8.01 6.33
N HIS A 42 -12.34 -7.44 5.56
CA HIS A 42 -11.32 -8.19 4.84
C HIS A 42 -9.94 -8.09 5.49
N ASP A 43 -9.77 -7.31 6.57
CA ASP A 43 -8.48 -7.09 7.24
C ASP A 43 -8.31 -8.04 8.45
N PRO A 44 -7.42 -9.05 8.38
CA PRO A 44 -7.20 -10.01 9.48
C PRO A 44 -6.73 -9.38 10.79
N ALA A 45 -6.16 -8.16 10.74
CA ALA A 45 -5.78 -7.44 11.96
C ALA A 45 -6.99 -6.83 12.69
N ARG A 46 -8.16 -6.79 12.05
CA ARG A 46 -9.42 -6.25 12.59
C ARG A 46 -10.47 -7.33 12.80
N ASP A 47 -10.51 -8.32 11.94
CA ASP A 47 -11.45 -9.44 11.99
C ASP A 47 -10.70 -10.76 11.81
N ARG A 48 -10.76 -11.62 12.83
CA ARG A 48 -10.05 -12.91 12.80
C ARG A 48 -10.67 -13.90 11.82
N TRP A 49 -11.98 -13.78 11.53
CA TRP A 49 -12.67 -14.66 10.60
C TRP A 49 -12.29 -14.37 9.14
N ALA A 50 -11.90 -13.13 8.87
CA ALA A 50 -11.41 -12.70 7.57
C ALA A 50 -10.27 -13.60 7.05
N CYS A 51 -9.42 -14.12 7.94
CA CYS A 51 -8.33 -15.02 7.55
C CYS A 51 -8.85 -16.36 7.00
N ARG A 52 -9.93 -16.90 7.59
CA ARG A 52 -10.50 -18.19 7.19
C ARG A 52 -11.21 -18.08 5.85
N ASP A 53 -12.03 -17.04 5.69
CA ASP A 53 -12.83 -16.84 4.48
C ASP A 53 -11.97 -16.54 3.24
N GLN A 54 -10.79 -15.97 3.47
CA GLN A 54 -9.87 -15.54 2.43
C GLN A 54 -8.66 -16.50 2.29
N ALA A 55 -8.68 -17.66 2.96
CA ALA A 55 -7.54 -18.58 3.01
C ALA A 55 -7.06 -19.04 1.62
N LYS A 56 -7.98 -19.15 0.64
CA LYS A 56 -7.64 -19.48 -0.76
C LYS A 56 -6.67 -18.49 -1.42
N ASN A 57 -6.61 -17.27 -0.91
CA ASN A 57 -5.76 -16.19 -1.41
C ASN A 57 -4.51 -15.98 -0.55
N ALA A 58 -4.30 -16.80 0.47
CA ALA A 58 -3.18 -16.67 1.39
C ALA A 58 -1.90 -17.26 0.78
N CYS A 59 -0.81 -16.49 0.83
CA CYS A 59 0.52 -16.96 0.43
C CYS A 59 1.61 -16.29 1.27
N LEU A 60 2.72 -16.98 1.42
CA LEU A 60 3.90 -16.46 2.10
C LEU A 60 4.76 -15.68 1.10
N ILE A 61 5.06 -14.41 1.40
CA ILE A 61 5.78 -13.51 0.49
C ILE A 61 6.97 -12.86 1.20
N ASP A 62 8.10 -12.80 0.50
CA ASP A 62 9.26 -12.00 0.92
C ASP A 62 8.90 -10.51 0.95
N VAL A 63 9.08 -9.87 2.11
CA VAL A 63 8.67 -8.48 2.34
C VAL A 63 9.40 -7.48 1.45
N ARG A 64 10.56 -7.85 0.86
CA ARG A 64 11.27 -7.03 -0.13
C ARG A 64 10.48 -6.85 -1.43
N ARG A 65 9.61 -7.80 -1.77
CA ARG A 65 8.75 -7.75 -2.97
C ARG A 65 7.49 -6.92 -2.76
N LEU A 66 7.18 -6.58 -1.50
CA LEU A 66 6.01 -5.82 -1.14
C LEU A 66 6.29 -4.31 -1.18
N ARG A 67 5.30 -3.56 -1.65
CA ARG A 67 5.34 -2.10 -1.71
C ARG A 67 4.31 -1.51 -0.78
N PHE A 68 4.62 -0.33 -0.28
CA PHE A 68 3.64 0.45 0.48
C PHE A 68 2.61 1.04 -0.47
N CYS A 69 1.33 0.87 -0.16
CA CYS A 69 0.26 1.53 -0.92
C CYS A 69 0.08 3.00 -0.50
N HIS A 70 0.53 3.37 0.71
CA HIS A 70 0.50 4.74 1.21
C HIS A 70 1.88 5.38 1.12
N SER A 71 1.92 6.71 0.99
CA SER A 71 3.16 7.48 1.10
C SER A 71 3.67 7.59 2.54
N THR A 72 2.76 7.54 3.52
CA THR A 72 3.09 7.70 4.94
C THR A 72 2.25 6.81 5.87
N ILE A 73 2.73 6.55 7.09
CA ILE A 73 2.01 5.81 8.15
C ILE A 73 1.94 6.55 9.47
N SER A 74 0.89 6.29 10.26
CA SER A 74 0.81 6.72 11.66
C SER A 74 1.94 6.09 12.49
N PRO A 75 2.55 6.81 13.44
CA PRO A 75 3.57 6.26 14.33
C PRO A 75 3.02 5.26 15.36
N HIS A 76 1.71 5.05 15.43
CA HIS A 76 1.06 4.11 16.34
C HIS A 76 0.21 3.07 15.60
N PHE A 77 0.08 1.89 16.19
CA PHE A 77 -0.82 0.87 15.68
C PHE A 77 -2.29 1.19 15.99
N MET A 78 -3.14 1.26 14.97
CA MET A 78 -4.57 1.51 15.15
C MET A 78 -5.38 0.24 15.50
N HIS A 79 -4.87 -0.95 15.17
CA HIS A 79 -5.58 -2.23 15.19
C HIS A 79 -4.62 -3.39 15.53
N GLY A 80 -5.17 -4.57 15.83
CA GLY A 80 -4.44 -5.78 16.15
C GLY A 80 -3.87 -5.80 17.57
N ASN A 81 -3.02 -6.80 17.87
CA ASN A 81 -2.44 -7.02 19.20
C ASN A 81 -1.58 -5.84 19.69
N HIS A 82 -1.05 -5.03 18.78
CA HIS A 82 -0.24 -3.86 19.12
C HIS A 82 -1.05 -2.57 19.20
N ARG A 83 -2.40 -2.61 19.17
CA ARG A 83 -3.23 -1.41 19.13
C ARG A 83 -2.88 -0.42 20.24
N GLY A 84 -2.70 0.85 19.86
CA GLY A 84 -2.29 1.95 20.74
C GLY A 84 -0.78 2.05 20.95
N LEU A 85 -0.01 1.01 20.64
CA LEU A 85 1.44 1.00 20.84
C LEU A 85 2.18 1.68 19.67
N PRO A 86 3.37 2.24 19.93
CA PRO A 86 4.25 2.72 18.88
C PRO A 86 4.58 1.64 17.85
N VAL A 87 4.77 2.05 16.59
CA VAL A 87 5.18 1.15 15.50
C VAL A 87 6.53 0.47 15.81
N LEU A 88 7.43 1.19 16.49
CA LEU A 88 8.75 0.68 16.86
C LEU A 88 8.68 -0.49 17.87
N THR A 89 7.62 -0.61 18.65
CA THR A 89 7.47 -1.72 19.60
C THR A 89 7.51 -3.08 18.90
N LEU A 90 6.82 -3.22 17.75
CA LEU A 90 6.88 -4.45 16.98
C LEU A 90 8.29 -4.72 16.42
N LEU A 91 9.01 -3.67 16.03
CA LEU A 91 10.39 -3.82 15.54
C LEU A 91 11.32 -4.33 16.65
N GLU A 92 11.19 -3.78 17.85
CA GLU A 92 11.93 -4.24 19.03
C GLU A 92 11.57 -5.69 19.38
N ASP A 93 10.29 -6.05 19.34
CA ASP A 93 9.84 -7.42 19.62
C ASP A 93 10.38 -8.43 18.59
N LEU A 94 10.49 -8.06 17.32
CA LEU A 94 11.14 -8.88 16.28
C LEU A 94 12.63 -9.10 16.60
N HIS A 95 13.37 -8.05 16.95
CA HIS A 95 14.80 -8.15 17.32
C HIS A 95 15.02 -8.97 18.59
N ARG A 96 14.10 -8.91 19.55
CA ARG A 96 14.16 -9.68 20.80
C ARG A 96 13.63 -11.11 20.66
N GLY A 97 13.14 -11.51 19.49
CA GLY A 97 12.52 -12.82 19.26
C GLY A 97 11.19 -13.02 20.00
N LYS A 98 10.54 -11.93 20.44
CA LYS A 98 9.21 -11.96 21.07
C LYS A 98 8.06 -12.02 20.06
N ALA A 99 8.34 -11.71 18.80
CA ALA A 99 7.42 -11.83 17.69
C ALA A 99 8.11 -12.53 16.51
N ASP A 100 7.38 -13.41 15.82
CA ASP A 100 7.77 -13.95 14.52
C ASP A 100 6.91 -13.31 13.42
N ALA A 101 7.55 -12.86 12.33
CA ALA A 101 6.90 -12.37 11.13
C ALA A 101 5.82 -13.32 10.58
N LYS A 102 6.01 -14.63 10.71
CA LYS A 102 5.06 -15.67 10.25
C LYS A 102 3.86 -15.85 11.18
N GLU A 103 3.93 -15.35 12.40
CA GLU A 103 2.83 -15.43 13.38
C GLU A 103 2.01 -14.13 13.43
N LEU A 104 2.48 -13.07 12.79
CA LEU A 104 1.71 -11.85 12.64
C LEU A 104 0.46 -12.11 11.77
N PRO A 105 -0.66 -11.41 12.02
CA PRO A 105 -1.83 -11.58 11.18
C PRO A 105 -1.48 -11.26 9.70
N PRO A 106 -2.10 -11.90 8.70
CA PRO A 106 -1.74 -11.64 7.32
C PRO A 106 -1.94 -10.17 6.91
N MET A 107 -1.11 -9.69 5.98
CA MET A 107 -1.30 -8.40 5.30
C MET A 107 -2.25 -8.57 4.12
N VAL A 108 -3.07 -7.55 3.83
CA VAL A 108 -3.90 -7.57 2.61
C VAL A 108 -3.14 -6.87 1.50
N VAL A 109 -2.97 -7.56 0.37
CA VAL A 109 -2.13 -7.14 -0.74
C VAL A 109 -2.96 -7.08 -2.02
N MET A 110 -2.77 -6.01 -2.79
CA MET A 110 -3.31 -5.85 -4.13
C MET A 110 -2.21 -6.12 -5.15
N ARG A 111 -2.42 -7.09 -6.03
CA ARG A 111 -1.60 -7.33 -7.21
C ARG A 111 -2.05 -6.38 -8.31
N THR A 112 -1.08 -5.63 -8.83
CA THR A 112 -1.25 -4.69 -9.93
C THR A 112 -0.23 -5.00 -11.02
N ALA A 113 -0.37 -4.37 -12.19
CA ALA A 113 0.64 -4.48 -13.25
C ALA A 113 2.03 -4.01 -12.80
N LYS A 114 2.11 -3.18 -11.75
CA LYS A 114 3.37 -2.64 -11.23
C LYS A 114 3.97 -3.48 -10.09
N GLY A 115 3.25 -4.45 -9.52
CA GLY A 115 3.74 -5.24 -8.38
C GLY A 115 2.70 -5.57 -7.32
N LEU A 116 3.15 -5.72 -6.07
CA LEU A 116 2.35 -6.15 -4.92
C LEU A 116 2.25 -5.02 -3.88
N ASP A 117 1.09 -4.37 -3.79
CA ASP A 117 0.86 -3.21 -2.94
C ASP A 117 0.11 -3.59 -1.66
N VAL A 118 0.64 -3.25 -0.49
CA VAL A 118 0.00 -3.55 0.80
C VAL A 118 -1.13 -2.55 1.06
N VAL A 119 -2.37 -3.02 0.99
CA VAL A 119 -3.59 -2.23 1.27
C VAL A 119 -3.87 -2.17 2.78
N CYS A 120 -3.70 -3.29 3.48
CA CYS A 120 -3.86 -3.38 4.94
C CYS A 120 -2.58 -3.94 5.57
N GLY A 121 -2.07 -3.24 6.59
CA GLY A 121 -0.89 -3.68 7.32
C GLY A 121 0.40 -2.92 7.02
N ASN A 122 0.34 -1.73 6.40
CA ASN A 122 1.54 -0.92 6.08
C ASN A 122 2.47 -0.66 7.28
N ARG A 123 1.93 -0.48 8.48
CA ARG A 123 2.73 -0.36 9.72
C ARG A 123 3.54 -1.63 10.02
N ARG A 124 2.96 -2.82 9.77
CA ARG A 124 3.69 -4.09 9.90
C ARG A 124 4.72 -4.26 8.80
N LEU A 125 4.36 -3.92 7.56
CA LEU A 125 5.33 -3.93 6.45
C LEU A 125 6.55 -3.05 6.77
N TYR A 126 6.34 -1.88 7.37
CA TYR A 126 7.42 -0.99 7.81
C TYR A 126 8.35 -1.70 8.80
N CYS A 127 7.82 -2.26 9.88
CA CYS A 127 8.62 -2.99 10.87
C CYS A 127 9.37 -4.17 10.23
N LEU A 128 8.70 -4.95 9.38
CA LEU A 128 9.27 -6.14 8.78
C LEU A 128 10.38 -5.83 7.77
N LYS A 129 10.20 -4.82 6.91
CA LYS A 129 11.25 -4.37 5.99
C LYS A 129 12.45 -3.81 6.74
N ARG A 130 12.19 -2.99 7.77
CA ARG A 130 13.25 -2.41 8.59
C ARG A 130 14.02 -3.50 9.36
N TYR A 131 13.31 -4.46 9.94
CA TYR A 131 13.92 -5.64 10.57
C TYR A 131 14.76 -6.46 9.58
N ALA A 132 14.23 -6.76 8.38
CA ALA A 132 14.96 -7.47 7.34
C ALA A 132 16.27 -6.78 6.95
N SER A 133 16.24 -5.44 6.86
CA SER A 133 17.42 -4.61 6.58
C SER A 133 18.41 -4.61 7.75
N GLU A 134 17.95 -4.29 8.96
CA GLU A 134 18.79 -4.19 10.16
C GLU A 134 19.43 -5.53 10.56
N ALA A 135 18.68 -6.64 10.43
CA ALA A 135 19.17 -7.99 10.73
C ALA A 135 19.83 -8.67 9.51
N SER A 136 19.91 -8.00 8.35
CA SER A 136 20.48 -8.55 7.11
C SER A 136 19.93 -9.94 6.75
N THR A 137 18.61 -10.12 6.89
CA THR A 137 17.96 -11.43 6.72
C THR A 137 16.74 -11.35 5.81
N SER A 138 16.42 -12.47 5.15
CA SER A 138 15.18 -12.59 4.38
C SER A 138 14.00 -12.80 5.32
N VAL A 139 13.01 -11.91 5.24
CA VAL A 139 11.79 -11.99 6.05
C VAL A 139 10.61 -12.31 5.16
N ASN A 140 9.91 -13.38 5.49
CA ASN A 140 8.71 -13.82 4.82
C ASN A 140 7.50 -13.57 5.72
N ALA A 141 6.40 -13.06 5.15
CA ALA A 141 5.18 -12.78 5.90
C ALA A 141 3.94 -13.28 5.15
N TRP A 142 2.92 -13.69 5.90
CA TRP A 142 1.65 -14.09 5.32
C TRP A 142 0.93 -12.90 4.70
N CYS A 143 0.46 -13.09 3.47
CA CYS A 143 -0.30 -12.11 2.73
C CYS A 143 -1.56 -12.76 2.16
N ILE A 144 -2.67 -12.02 2.15
CA ILE A 144 -3.87 -12.35 1.39
C ILE A 144 -3.84 -11.50 0.13
N VAL A 145 -3.69 -12.14 -1.03
CA VAL A 145 -3.46 -11.45 -2.30
C VAL A 145 -4.73 -11.40 -3.13
N TYR A 146 -5.12 -10.19 -3.52
CA TYR A 146 -6.18 -9.93 -4.47
C TYR A 146 -5.60 -9.39 -5.76
N ASP A 147 -6.23 -9.71 -6.90
CA ASP A 147 -5.87 -9.10 -8.18
C ASP A 147 -6.80 -7.92 -8.46
N LEU A 148 -6.24 -6.74 -8.74
CA LEU A 148 -7.01 -5.53 -8.98
C LEU A 148 -8.00 -5.67 -10.16
N ARG A 149 -7.67 -6.51 -11.14
CA ARG A 149 -8.47 -6.72 -12.36
C ARG A 149 -9.41 -7.93 -12.27
N ALA A 150 -9.27 -8.78 -11.26
CA ALA A 150 -10.14 -9.93 -11.09
C ALA A 150 -11.56 -9.50 -10.68
N GLN A 151 -12.57 -10.17 -11.24
CA GLN A 151 -13.97 -9.84 -10.98
C GLN A 151 -14.41 -10.15 -9.55
N ASP A 152 -13.79 -11.16 -8.91
CA ASP A 152 -14.11 -11.62 -7.56
C ASP A 152 -13.39 -10.85 -6.46
N THR A 153 -12.55 -9.86 -6.81
CA THR A 153 -11.92 -8.98 -5.82
C THR A 153 -12.99 -8.09 -5.16
N PRO A 154 -13.10 -8.10 -3.81
CA PRO A 154 -14.08 -7.29 -3.10
C PRO A 154 -13.95 -5.80 -3.44
N ARG A 155 -15.06 -5.18 -3.86
CA ARG A 155 -15.07 -3.77 -4.30
C ARG A 155 -14.60 -2.82 -3.21
N ALA A 156 -14.91 -3.11 -1.96
CA ALA A 156 -14.43 -2.31 -0.84
C ALA A 156 -12.88 -2.31 -0.72
N LEU A 157 -12.22 -3.42 -1.05
CA LEU A 157 -10.76 -3.49 -1.10
C LEU A 157 -10.19 -2.71 -2.28
N VAL A 158 -10.82 -2.78 -3.46
CA VAL A 158 -10.44 -1.98 -4.63
C VAL A 158 -10.51 -0.49 -4.30
N MET A 159 -11.64 -0.05 -3.72
CA MET A 159 -11.84 1.37 -3.36
C MET A 159 -10.86 1.81 -2.28
N LYS A 160 -10.54 0.95 -1.31
CA LYS A 160 -9.50 1.24 -0.31
C LYS A 160 -8.11 1.36 -0.93
N TYR A 161 -7.76 0.50 -1.88
CA TYR A 161 -6.49 0.59 -2.62
C TYR A 161 -6.40 1.92 -3.38
N ILE A 162 -7.45 2.28 -4.12
CA ILE A 162 -7.54 3.56 -4.84
C ILE A 162 -7.36 4.72 -3.87
N LEU A 163 -8.12 4.75 -2.78
CA LEU A 163 -8.03 5.78 -1.74
C LEU A 163 -6.62 5.91 -1.17
N ALA A 164 -5.97 4.79 -0.86
CA ALA A 164 -4.63 4.75 -0.30
C ALA A 164 -3.59 5.27 -1.30
N ALA A 165 -3.70 4.88 -2.57
CA ALA A 165 -2.78 5.26 -3.64
C ALA A 165 -2.86 6.75 -4.03
N THR A 166 -4.03 7.39 -3.85
CA THR A 166 -4.26 8.79 -4.23
C THR A 166 -4.16 9.79 -3.07
N THR A 167 -3.93 9.33 -1.84
CA THR A 167 -3.85 10.21 -0.67
C THR A 167 -2.41 10.48 -0.26
N GLN A 168 -2.04 11.76 -0.11
CA GLN A 168 -0.79 12.18 0.54
C GLN A 168 -1.12 12.72 1.94
N ASP A 169 -0.76 11.97 2.98
CA ASP A 169 -0.98 12.42 4.36
C ASP A 169 0.27 13.17 4.87
N GLY A 170 0.13 14.48 5.13
CA GLY A 170 1.21 15.44 5.41
C GLY A 170 1.80 15.48 6.83
N GLY A 171 1.62 14.46 7.66
CA GLY A 171 2.05 14.51 9.08
C GLY A 171 2.47 13.16 9.68
N ARG A 172 3.21 12.34 8.94
CA ARG A 172 3.39 10.90 9.23
C ARG A 172 4.77 10.39 8.83
N ILE A 173 5.16 9.18 9.28
CA ILE A 173 6.42 8.53 8.92
C ILE A 173 6.45 8.34 7.39
N GLN A 174 7.46 8.91 6.73
CA GLN A 174 7.69 8.80 5.28
C GLN A 174 8.18 7.39 4.92
N LEU A 175 7.51 6.73 3.97
CA LEU A 175 7.82 5.36 3.57
C LEU A 175 8.74 5.25 2.34
N ARG A 176 9.06 6.38 1.69
CA ARG A 176 9.68 6.41 0.36
C ARG A 176 11.14 5.87 0.28
N ASN A 177 11.76 5.53 1.41
CA ASN A 177 13.19 5.17 1.47
C ASN A 177 13.48 3.80 2.12
N LEU A 178 12.51 2.84 2.12
CA LEU A 178 12.64 1.50 2.73
C LEU A 178 12.36 0.32 1.79
#